data_AF-A0A7X5QR04-F1
#
_entry.id   AF-A0A7X5QR04-F1
#
_cell.length_a   1.000
_cell.length_b   1.000
_cell.length_c   1.000
_cell.angle_alpha   90.00
_cell.angle_beta   90.00
_cell.angle_gamma   90.00
#
_symmetry.space_group_name_H-M   'P 1'
#
loop_
_entity.id
_entity.type
_entity.pdbx_description
1 polymer ?
#
loop_
_entity_poly.entity_id
_entity_poly.type
_entity_poly.pdbx_seq_one_letter_code
_entity_poly.pdbx_strand_id
1 'polypeptide(L)'
;DRVVLDRYLAAVQQVVNRHDILRTAFIWQGLSEPAQVVWRQALLSVTELTLDPADGPVSEQLSRRFDPRHYRLNLSEAPLLQFVV
;
A
#
# COMPACT_ATOMS: atom_id res chain seq x y z
N ASP A 1 10.20 16.62 -8.49
CA ASP A 1 9.39 17.79 -8.10
C ASP A 1 8.32 17.33 -7.13
N ARG A 2 8.42 17.75 -5.86
CA ARG A 2 7.53 17.28 -4.77
C ARG A 2 6.06 17.57 -5.08
N VAL A 3 5.79 18.72 -5.68
CA VAL A 3 4.43 19.15 -6.04
C VAL A 3 3.77 18.21 -7.05
N VAL A 4 4.53 17.68 -8.00
CA VAL A 4 4.00 16.74 -9.01
C VAL A 4 3.66 15.40 -8.37
N LEU A 5 4.52 14.90 -7.48
CA LEU A 5 4.27 13.69 -6.71
C LEU A 5 3.01 13.83 -5.85
N ASP A 6 2.87 14.94 -5.13
CA ASP A 6 1.71 15.18 -4.26
C ASP A 6 0.40 15.23 -5.06
N ARG A 7 0.41 15.87 -6.25
CA ARG A 7 -0.74 15.87 -7.16
C ARG A 7 -1.09 14.48 -7.67
N TYR A 8 -0.08 13.67 -7.99
CA TYR A 8 -0.28 12.29 -8.42
C TYR A 8 -0.90 11.46 -7.29
N LEU A 9 -0.34 11.52 -6.07
CA LEU A 9 -0.88 10.79 -4.91
C LEU A 9 -2.31 11.23 -4.57
N ALA A 10 -2.62 12.52 -4.68
CA ALA A 10 -3.98 13.03 -4.53
C ALA A 10 -4.95 12.47 -5.59
N ALA A 11 -4.51 12.37 -6.84
CA ALA A 11 -5.31 11.75 -7.91
C ALA A 11 -5.55 10.25 -7.64
N VAL A 12 -4.54 9.52 -7.18
CA VAL A 12 -4.69 8.11 -6.79
C VAL A 12 -5.66 7.95 -5.62
N GLN A 13 -5.60 8.82 -4.61
CA GLN A 13 -6.56 8.81 -3.50
C GLN A 13 -8.00 9.00 -4.01
N GLN A 14 -8.24 9.82 -5.04
CA GLN A 14 -9.56 9.94 -5.65
C GLN A 14 -10.02 8.64 -6.32
N VAL A 15 -9.11 7.91 -6.98
CA VAL A 15 -9.42 6.58 -7.55
C VAL A 15 -9.76 5.58 -6.44
N VAL A 16 -8.99 5.56 -5.34
CA VAL A 16 -9.30 4.71 -4.17
C VAL A 16 -10.69 5.05 -3.61
N ASN A 17 -11.01 6.33 -3.46
CA ASN A 17 -12.31 6.76 -2.96
C ASN A 17 -13.47 6.35 -3.90
N ARG A 18 -13.24 6.35 -5.22
CA ARG A 18 -14.26 6.04 -6.22
C ARG A 18 -14.57 4.56 -6.35
N HIS A 19 -13.61 3.68 -6.05
CA HIS A 19 -13.72 2.25 -6.35
C HIS A 19 -13.70 1.37 -5.09
N ASP A 20 -14.81 0.70 -4.82
CA ASP A 20 -15.00 -0.19 -3.65
C ASP A 20 -13.95 -1.29 -3.55
N ILE A 21 -13.49 -1.81 -4.69
CA ILE A 21 -12.46 -2.85 -4.74
C ILE A 21 -11.12 -2.37 -4.15
N LEU A 22 -10.80 -1.08 -4.25
CA LEU A 22 -9.59 -0.50 -3.68
C LEU A 22 -9.74 -0.17 -2.18
N ARG A 23 -10.96 -0.14 -1.66
CA ARG A 23 -11.29 0.05 -0.24
C ARG A 23 -11.61 -1.27 0.45
N THR A 24 -11.29 -2.39 -0.18
CA THR A 24 -11.62 -3.73 0.30
C THR A 24 -10.52 -4.26 1.22
N ALA A 25 -10.94 -4.86 2.34
CA ALA A 25 -10.12 -5.72 3.20
C ALA A 25 -10.82 -7.07 3.43
N PHE A 26 -10.10 -8.04 3.96
CA PHE A 26 -10.62 -9.36 4.35
C PHE A 26 -10.53 -9.50 5.87
N ILE A 27 -11.65 -9.84 6.52
CA ILE A 27 -11.72 -10.05 7.96
C ILE A 27 -12.09 -11.51 8.22
N TRP A 28 -11.40 -12.16 9.15
CA TRP A 28 -11.63 -13.58 9.47
C TRP A 28 -11.58 -13.86 10.99
N GLN A 29 -11.05 -12.94 11.79
CA GLN A 29 -10.98 -13.11 13.24
C GLN A 29 -12.38 -13.00 13.85
N GLY A 30 -12.81 -14.03 14.58
CA GLY A 30 -14.10 -14.05 15.26
C GLY A 30 -15.32 -14.26 14.35
N LEU A 31 -15.10 -14.60 13.07
CA LEU A 31 -16.16 -14.93 12.11
C LEU A 31 -16.12 -16.43 11.78
N SER A 32 -17.28 -17.01 11.49
CA SER A 32 -17.39 -18.41 11.05
C SER A 32 -16.82 -18.62 9.64
N GLU A 33 -16.86 -17.59 8.79
CA GLU A 33 -16.30 -17.57 7.44
C GLU A 33 -15.60 -16.23 7.18
N PRO A 34 -14.52 -16.20 6.39
CA PRO A 34 -13.89 -14.94 5.98
C PRO A 34 -14.86 -14.05 5.22
N ALA A 35 -14.85 -12.75 5.53
CA ALA A 35 -15.69 -11.77 4.88
C ALA A 35 -14.85 -10.70 4.17
N GLN A 36 -15.27 -10.35 2.95
CA GLN A 36 -14.75 -9.20 2.24
C GLN A 36 -15.53 -7.94 2.66
N VAL A 37 -14.84 -6.95 3.20
CA VAL A 37 -15.44 -5.73 3.75
C VAL A 37 -14.96 -4.51 2.97
N VAL A 38 -15.92 -3.72 2.48
CA VAL A 38 -15.63 -2.44 1.81
C VAL A 38 -15.67 -1.32 2.85
N TRP A 39 -14.52 -0.68 3.07
CA TRP A 39 -14.39 0.43 4.00
C TRP A 39 -15.02 1.69 3.44
N ARG A 40 -15.74 2.46 4.27
CA ARG A 40 -16.30 3.76 3.84
C ARG A 40 -15.22 4.74 3.39
N GLN A 41 -14.06 4.70 4.05
CA GLN A 41 -12.89 5.50 3.71
C GLN A 41 -11.66 4.61 3.88
N ALA A 42 -10.73 4.68 2.93
CA ALA A 42 -9.43 4.03 3.00
C ALA A 42 -8.37 5.01 2.50
N LEU A 43 -7.38 5.32 3.35
CA LEU A 43 -6.33 6.29 3.04
C LEU A 43 -5.17 5.60 2.33
N LEU A 44 -4.63 6.25 1.31
CA LEU A 44 -3.46 5.78 0.59
C LEU A 44 -2.24 5.76 1.51
N SER A 45 -1.66 4.57 1.68
CA SER A 45 -0.42 4.40 2.44
C SER A 45 0.79 4.74 1.58
N VAL A 46 1.53 5.80 1.95
CA VAL A 46 2.75 6.27 1.27
C VAL A 46 3.91 6.20 2.25
N THR A 47 4.97 5.47 1.89
CA THR A 47 6.19 5.35 2.68
C THR A 47 7.34 6.04 1.96
N GLU A 48 7.99 7.02 2.60
CA GLU A 48 9.24 7.57 2.09
C GLU A 48 10.42 6.69 2.52
N LEU A 49 11.27 6.30 1.58
CA LEU A 49 12.47 5.54 1.85
C LEU A 49 13.72 6.40 1.75
N THR A 50 14.57 6.29 2.75
CA THR A 50 15.97 6.70 2.64
C THR A 50 16.78 5.49 2.24
N LEU A 51 17.48 5.58 1.10
CA LEU A 51 18.36 4.54 0.59
C LEU A 51 19.80 5.01 0.74
N ASP A 52 20.68 4.13 1.21
CA ASP A 52 22.09 4.45 1.40
C ASP A 52 22.90 3.91 0.21
N PRO A 53 23.62 4.74 -0.56
CA PRO A 53 24.49 4.27 -1.63
C PRO A 53 25.55 3.25 -1.18
N ALA A 54 25.92 3.24 0.11
CA ALA A 54 26.84 2.27 0.69
C ALA A 54 26.26 0.85 0.75
N ASP A 55 24.94 0.70 0.78
CA ASP A 55 24.24 -0.60 0.84
C ASP A 55 24.10 -1.28 -0.53
N GLY A 56 24.78 -0.75 -1.55
CA GLY A 56 24.79 -1.28 -2.92
C GLY A 56 23.75 -0.62 -3.83
N PRO A 57 23.50 -1.21 -5.02
CA PRO A 57 22.58 -0.62 -6.00
C PRO A 57 21.16 -0.47 -5.43
N VAL A 58 20.51 0.67 -5.70
CA VAL A 58 19.13 0.98 -5.28
C VAL A 58 18.15 -0.15 -5.62
N SER A 59 18.27 -0.73 -6.82
CA SER A 59 17.40 -1.83 -7.26
C SER A 59 17.54 -3.07 -6.38
N GLU A 60 18.74 -3.36 -5.88
CA GLU A 60 18.99 -4.50 -5.00
C GLU A 60 18.45 -4.23 -3.58
N GLN A 61 18.64 -3.01 -3.07
CA GLN A 61 18.06 -2.59 -1.79
C GLN A 61 16.53 -2.73 -1.80
N LEU A 62 15.87 -2.25 -2.86
CA LEU A 62 14.42 -2.38 -3.03
C LEU A 62 13.99 -3.85 -3.17
N SER A 63 14.71 -4.65 -3.95
CA SER A 63 14.39 -6.07 -4.16
C SER A 63 14.50 -6.88 -2.86
N ARG A 64 15.51 -6.60 -2.03
CA ARG A 64 15.69 -7.24 -0.72
C ARG A 64 14.61 -6.80 0.26
N ARG A 65 14.29 -5.50 0.31
CA ARG A 65 13.28 -4.95 1.25
C ARG A 65 11.87 -5.43 0.95
N PHE A 66 11.52 -5.54 -0.33
CA PHE A 66 10.19 -5.93 -0.80
C PHE A 66 10.15 -7.36 -1.37
N ASP A 67 11.05 -8.24 -0.90
CA ASP A 67 11.03 -9.66 -1.28
C ASP A 67 9.66 -10.27 -0.91
N PRO A 68 8.85 -10.76 -1.87
CA PRO A 68 7.51 -11.29 -1.62
C PRO A 68 7.47 -12.46 -0.62
N ARG A 69 8.61 -13.11 -0.35
CA ARG A 69 8.71 -14.18 0.65
C ARG A 69 8.49 -13.67 2.07
N HIS A 70 8.89 -12.43 2.35
CA HIS A 70 8.90 -11.84 3.68
C HIS A 70 8.08 -10.55 3.78
N TYR A 71 7.92 -9.83 2.67
CA TYR A 71 7.11 -8.64 2.58
C TYR A 71 5.71 -9.00 2.08
N ARG A 72 4.71 -8.89 2.97
CA ARG A 72 3.31 -9.21 2.67
C ARG A 72 2.41 -8.04 3.06
N LEU A 73 1.35 -7.85 2.29
CA LEU A 73 0.27 -6.93 2.67
C LEU A 73 -0.54 -7.54 3.82
N ASN A 74 -0.89 -6.71 4.80
CA ASN A 74 -1.88 -7.10 5.79
C ASN A 74 -3.27 -7.08 5.13
N LEU A 75 -3.88 -8.25 4.93
CA LEU A 75 -5.17 -8.36 4.25
C LEU A 75 -6.34 -7.78 5.06
N SER A 76 -6.16 -7.54 6.37
CA SER A 76 -7.21 -6.98 7.22
C SER A 76 -7.28 -5.45 7.18
N GLU A 77 -6.39 -4.78 6.44
CA GLU A 77 -6.32 -3.32 6.36
C GLU A 77 -6.47 -2.86 4.91
N ALA A 78 -7.49 -2.05 4.64
CA ALA A 78 -7.65 -1.40 3.34
C ALA A 78 -6.93 -0.03 3.34
N PRO A 79 -6.37 0.40 2.20
CA PRO A 79 -6.33 -0.27 0.90
C PRO A 79 -5.24 -1.35 0.83
N LEU A 80 -5.49 -2.42 0.06
CA LEU A 80 -4.48 -3.45 -0.24
C LEU A 80 -3.50 -3.00 -1.35
N LEU A 81 -3.00 -1.77 -1.20
CA LEU A 81 -2.10 -1.10 -2.12
C LEU A 81 -1.16 -0.20 -1.31
N GLN A 82 0.14 -0.21 -1.66
CA GLN A 82 1.16 0.59 -0.98
C GLN A 82 1.98 1.36 -2.00
N PHE A 83 2.27 2.62 -1.66
CA PHE A 83 3.17 3.49 -2.39
C PHE A 83 4.46 3.66 -1.61
N VAL A 84 5.56 3.64 -2.35
CA VAL A 84 6.90 3.80 -1.81
C VAL A 84 7.59 4.83 -2.68
N VAL A 85 8.16 5.87 -2.05
CA VAL A 85 8.78 7.02 -2.72
C VAL A 85 10.16 7.32 -2.16
#